data_AF-A0A6V7QXB6-F1
#
_entry.id   AF-A0A6V7QXB6-F1
#
_cell.length_a   1.000
_cell.length_b   1.000
_cell.length_c   1.000
_cell.angle_alpha   90.00
_cell.angle_beta   90.00
_cell.angle_gamma   90.00
#
_symmetry.space_group_name_H-M   'P 1'
#
loop_
_entity.id
_entity.type
_entity.pdbx_description
1 polymer ?
#
loop_
_entity_poly.entity_id
_entity_poly.type
_entity_poly.pdbx_seq_one_letter_code
_entity_poly.pdbx_strand_id
1 'polypeptide(L)'
;MALWMEKDSEPTTESEKADLEAIAALKESAAIELKEQGNQFVKMGKKHYADAIGCYTRAINQKVLSDSDNSTLFANRAHVNLLLGNYRRALTDAEEAIRLCPSNLKAYYRAAKAAFSLNLLVEAASHCERGLERFPSNEELNKLRAQVDTQKKKQEYRNAKVSKALAAAKDLASAVEKRGLKLGKAMYQELTGLRKPILDESGILHWPVLLLYAEVMSSDFIEDFCETDMFSLHLDVISL
;
A
#
# COMPACT_ATOMS: atom_id res chain seq x y z
N MET A 1 -14.11 -40.06 35.15
CA MET A 1 -15.16 -39.21 34.54
C MET A 1 -14.64 -37.78 34.51
N ALA A 2 -13.76 -37.49 33.55
CA ALA A 2 -13.09 -36.18 33.40
C ALA A 2 -14.07 -34.99 33.20
N LEU A 3 -15.37 -35.25 33.01
CA LEU A 3 -16.44 -34.25 32.95
C LEU A 3 -16.60 -33.39 34.23
N TRP A 4 -16.05 -33.83 35.37
CA TRP A 4 -16.12 -33.12 36.66
C TRP A 4 -14.78 -32.47 37.07
N MET A 5 -13.77 -32.52 36.21
CA MET A 5 -12.48 -31.87 36.47
C MET A 5 -12.61 -30.35 36.32
N GLU A 6 -12.00 -29.59 37.24
CA GLU A 6 -11.87 -28.14 37.08
C GLU A 6 -11.02 -27.82 35.85
N LYS A 7 -11.28 -26.68 35.21
CA LYS A 7 -10.77 -26.33 33.87
C LYS A 7 -9.24 -26.33 33.73
N ASP A 8 -8.52 -26.33 34.85
CA ASP A 8 -7.05 -26.26 34.94
C ASP A 8 -6.44 -27.33 35.88
N SER A 9 -7.21 -28.35 36.32
CA SER A 9 -6.66 -29.43 37.15
C SER A 9 -5.95 -30.50 36.29
N GLU A 10 -4.74 -30.89 36.67
CA GLU A 10 -4.00 -31.96 36.00
C GLU A 10 -4.65 -33.34 36.23
N PRO A 11 -4.72 -34.22 35.21
CA PRO A 11 -5.31 -35.56 35.38
C PRO A 11 -4.43 -36.39 36.32
N THR A 12 -5.03 -36.84 37.42
CA THR A 12 -4.34 -37.60 38.46
C THR A 12 -4.41 -39.10 38.22
N THR A 13 -5.40 -39.56 37.44
CA THR A 13 -5.60 -40.99 37.13
C THR A 13 -5.38 -41.31 35.65
N GLU A 14 -4.97 -42.54 35.36
CA GLU A 14 -4.86 -43.05 33.97
C GLU A 14 -6.20 -43.00 33.22
N SER A 15 -7.32 -43.18 33.93
CA SER A 15 -8.66 -43.02 33.34
C SER A 15 -8.96 -41.58 32.94
N GLU A 16 -8.55 -40.58 33.73
CA GLU A 16 -8.73 -39.16 33.38
C GLU A 16 -7.86 -38.74 32.20
N LYS A 17 -6.62 -39.26 32.11
CA LYS A 17 -5.75 -39.05 30.95
C LYS A 17 -6.37 -39.62 29.68
N ALA A 18 -6.87 -40.85 29.74
CA ALA A 18 -7.53 -41.49 28.59
C ALA A 18 -8.80 -40.74 28.16
N ASP A 19 -9.62 -40.25 29.11
CA ASP A 19 -10.78 -39.41 28.82
C ASP A 19 -10.37 -38.10 28.12
N LEU A 20 -9.30 -37.44 28.58
CA LEU A 20 -8.80 -36.19 27.99
C LEU A 20 -8.22 -36.39 26.58
N GLU A 21 -7.47 -37.49 26.36
CA GLU A 21 -6.98 -37.85 25.03
C GLU A 21 -8.12 -38.13 24.06
N ALA A 22 -9.16 -38.84 24.49
CA ALA A 22 -10.36 -39.07 23.68
C ALA A 22 -11.08 -37.76 23.33
N ILE A 23 -11.20 -36.83 24.28
CA ILE A 23 -11.78 -35.49 24.04
C ILE A 23 -10.92 -34.69 23.04
N ALA A 24 -9.59 -34.74 23.17
CA ALA A 24 -8.67 -34.06 22.27
C ALA A 24 -8.79 -34.61 20.83
N ALA A 25 -8.82 -35.94 20.67
CA ALA A 25 -9.01 -36.60 19.38
C ALA A 25 -10.37 -36.26 18.73
N LEU A 26 -11.44 -36.17 19.53
CA LEU A 26 -12.75 -35.71 19.04
C LEU A 26 -12.72 -34.26 18.57
N LYS A 27 -12.05 -33.36 19.32
CA LYS A 27 -11.89 -31.96 18.91
C LYS A 27 -11.03 -31.84 17.66
N GLU A 28 -9.99 -32.65 17.52
CA GLU A 28 -9.10 -32.67 16.37
C GLU A 28 -9.86 -33.11 15.11
N SER A 29 -10.62 -34.21 15.19
CA SER A 29 -11.46 -34.66 14.07
C SER A 29 -12.50 -33.60 13.68
N ALA A 30 -13.16 -32.96 14.65
CA ALA A 30 -14.07 -31.85 14.40
C ALA A 30 -13.38 -30.64 13.75
N ALA A 31 -12.15 -30.31 14.14
CA ALA A 31 -11.38 -29.22 13.53
C ALA A 31 -10.99 -29.52 12.08
N ILE A 32 -10.64 -30.77 11.78
CA ILE A 32 -10.37 -31.25 10.41
C ILE A 32 -11.64 -31.20 9.56
N GLU A 33 -12.79 -31.57 10.11
CA GLU A 33 -14.07 -31.48 9.40
C GLU A 33 -14.42 -30.02 9.08
N LEU A 34 -14.28 -29.12 10.05
CA LEU A 34 -14.47 -27.68 9.86
C LEU A 34 -13.54 -27.11 8.78
N LYS A 35 -12.28 -27.57 8.72
CA LYS A 35 -11.34 -27.21 7.64
C LYS A 35 -11.93 -27.58 6.28
N GLU A 36 -12.45 -28.80 6.13
CA GLU A 36 -12.98 -29.27 4.86
C GLU A 36 -14.29 -28.60 4.47
N GLN A 37 -15.21 -28.38 5.42
CA GLN A 37 -16.41 -27.58 5.21
C GLN A 37 -16.05 -26.15 4.74
N GLY A 38 -15.04 -25.53 5.36
CA GLY A 38 -14.52 -24.25 4.91
C GLY A 38 -14.03 -24.30 3.45
N ASN A 39 -13.28 -25.33 3.09
CA ASN A 39 -12.80 -25.53 1.71
C ASN A 39 -13.96 -25.71 0.71
N GLN A 40 -15.03 -26.42 1.10
CA GLN A 40 -16.23 -26.58 0.28
C GLN A 40 -16.93 -25.24 0.05
N PHE A 41 -17.13 -24.43 1.10
CA PHE A 41 -17.70 -23.10 0.97
C PHE A 41 -16.86 -22.18 0.06
N VAL A 42 -15.53 -22.27 0.10
CA VAL A 42 -14.67 -21.56 -0.86
C VAL A 42 -14.95 -21.99 -2.31
N LYS A 43 -15.15 -23.29 -2.56
CA LYS A 43 -15.51 -23.82 -3.89
C LYS A 43 -16.90 -23.38 -4.34
N MET A 44 -17.85 -23.21 -3.43
CA MET A 44 -19.21 -22.72 -3.73
C MET A 44 -19.24 -21.22 -4.10
N GLY A 45 -18.16 -20.49 -3.85
CA GLY A 45 -17.94 -19.14 -4.36
C GLY A 45 -18.36 -18.01 -3.41
N LYS A 46 -18.41 -16.78 -3.94
CA LYS A 46 -18.40 -15.53 -3.14
C LYS A 46 -19.50 -15.43 -2.08
N LYS A 47 -20.69 -16.00 -2.34
CA LYS A 47 -21.80 -15.98 -1.37
C LYS A 47 -21.49 -16.72 -0.07
N HIS A 48 -20.59 -17.70 -0.12
CA HIS A 48 -20.26 -18.58 1.00
C HIS A 48 -18.90 -18.26 1.65
N TYR A 49 -18.23 -17.18 1.24
CA TYR A 49 -16.93 -16.81 1.80
C TYR A 49 -17.01 -16.42 3.29
N ALA A 50 -18.12 -15.84 3.74
CA ALA A 50 -18.35 -15.58 5.16
C ALA A 50 -18.43 -16.87 5.97
N ASP A 51 -19.15 -17.87 5.46
CA ASP A 51 -19.29 -19.19 6.07
C ASP A 51 -17.93 -19.91 6.15
N ALA A 52 -17.14 -19.83 5.07
CA ALA A 52 -15.78 -20.38 5.03
C ALA A 52 -14.88 -19.77 6.14
N ILE A 53 -14.92 -18.44 6.31
CA ILE A 53 -14.18 -17.75 7.39
C ILE A 53 -14.65 -18.23 8.76
N GLY A 54 -15.96 -18.42 8.94
CA GLY A 54 -16.55 -18.96 10.16
C GLY A 54 -16.03 -20.36 10.49
N CYS A 55 -16.02 -21.26 9.51
CA CYS A 55 -15.48 -22.61 9.65
C CYS A 55 -13.99 -22.62 10.02
N TYR A 56 -13.16 -21.87 9.30
CA TYR A 56 -11.73 -21.79 9.62
C TYR A 56 -11.48 -21.19 11.01
N THR A 57 -12.24 -20.17 11.41
CA THR A 57 -12.11 -19.56 12.74
C THR A 57 -12.50 -20.52 13.85
N ARG A 58 -13.58 -21.29 13.67
CA ARG A 58 -13.98 -22.33 14.63
C ARG A 58 -12.92 -23.42 14.73
N ALA A 59 -12.32 -23.84 13.61
CA ALA A 59 -11.25 -24.83 13.61
C ALA A 59 -10.01 -24.34 14.38
N ILE A 60 -9.55 -23.11 14.11
CA ILE A 60 -8.42 -22.48 14.82
C ILE A 60 -8.70 -22.38 16.33
N ASN A 61 -9.93 -22.02 16.71
CA ASN A 61 -10.31 -21.85 18.12
C ASN A 61 -10.34 -23.16 18.92
N GLN A 62 -10.35 -24.33 18.28
CA GLN A 62 -10.22 -25.60 19.00
C GLN A 62 -8.85 -25.77 19.65
N LYS A 63 -7.79 -25.12 19.12
CA LYS A 63 -6.42 -25.16 19.66
C LYS A 63 -5.84 -26.56 19.89
N VAL A 64 -6.29 -27.53 19.10
CA VAL A 64 -5.84 -28.94 19.16
C VAL A 64 -4.99 -29.37 17.97
N LEU A 65 -4.97 -28.57 16.90
CA LEU A 65 -4.24 -28.88 15.67
C LEU A 65 -2.76 -28.54 15.77
N SER A 66 -1.95 -29.25 14.99
CA SER A 66 -0.52 -28.96 14.82
C SER A 66 -0.27 -27.54 14.28
N ASP A 67 0.93 -27.00 14.48
CA ASP A 67 1.31 -25.70 13.91
C ASP A 67 1.24 -25.67 12.37
N SER A 68 1.52 -26.79 11.72
CA SER A 68 1.41 -26.94 10.26
C SER A 68 -0.05 -26.87 9.79
N ASP A 69 -0.96 -27.53 10.50
CA ASP A 69 -2.40 -27.48 10.19
C ASP A 69 -3.01 -26.12 10.49
N ASN A 70 -2.64 -25.52 11.63
CA ASN A 70 -3.04 -24.17 11.97
C ASN A 70 -2.52 -23.16 10.94
N SER A 71 -1.26 -23.28 10.51
CA SER A 71 -0.72 -22.46 9.42
C SER A 71 -1.55 -22.59 8.15
N THR A 72 -1.99 -23.80 7.80
CA THR A 72 -2.87 -24.03 6.65
C THR A 72 -4.22 -23.34 6.82
N LEU A 73 -4.84 -23.43 8.00
CA LEU A 73 -6.11 -22.77 8.32
C LEU A 73 -6.01 -21.25 8.24
N PHE A 74 -4.99 -20.65 8.86
CA PHE A 74 -4.72 -19.21 8.78
C PHE A 74 -4.48 -18.79 7.33
N ALA A 75 -3.68 -19.52 6.58
CA ALA A 75 -3.42 -19.20 5.19
C ALA A 75 -4.70 -19.32 4.31
N ASN A 76 -5.57 -20.29 4.58
CA ASN A 76 -6.85 -20.42 3.88
C ASN A 76 -7.82 -19.31 4.25
N ARG A 77 -7.90 -18.91 5.54
CA ARG A 77 -8.68 -17.75 5.97
C ARG A 77 -8.16 -16.45 5.34
N ALA A 78 -6.83 -16.28 5.24
CA ALA A 78 -6.20 -15.18 4.54
C ALA A 78 -6.61 -15.13 3.06
N HIS A 79 -6.68 -16.28 2.38
CA HIS A 79 -7.12 -16.36 1.00
C HIS A 79 -8.55 -15.83 0.81
N VAL A 80 -9.47 -16.26 1.66
CA VAL A 80 -10.87 -15.82 1.59
C VAL A 80 -10.99 -14.34 1.90
N ASN A 81 -10.24 -13.84 2.90
CA ASN A 81 -10.17 -12.42 3.19
C ASN A 81 -9.62 -11.60 2.01
N LEU A 82 -8.62 -12.10 1.27
CA LEU A 82 -8.15 -11.46 0.03
C LEU A 82 -9.26 -11.37 -1.02
N LEU A 83 -10.02 -12.46 -1.22
CA LEU A 83 -11.12 -12.50 -2.20
C LEU A 83 -12.27 -11.55 -1.83
N LEU A 84 -12.46 -11.28 -0.53
CA LEU A 84 -13.43 -10.31 -0.02
C LEU A 84 -12.93 -8.85 -0.01
N GLY A 85 -11.64 -8.61 -0.28
CA GLY A 85 -11.04 -7.28 -0.18
C GLY A 85 -10.65 -6.86 1.25
N ASN A 86 -10.71 -7.78 2.21
CA ASN A 86 -10.32 -7.56 3.61
C ASN A 86 -8.79 -7.65 3.77
N TYR A 87 -8.04 -6.80 3.08
CA TYR A 87 -6.59 -6.95 2.92
C TYR A 87 -5.82 -6.91 4.25
N ARG A 88 -6.21 -6.05 5.20
CA ARG A 88 -5.55 -5.99 6.52
C ARG A 88 -5.69 -7.29 7.30
N ARG A 89 -6.90 -7.87 7.32
CA ARG A 89 -7.16 -9.16 7.98
C ARG A 89 -6.42 -10.29 7.27
N ALA A 90 -6.39 -10.27 5.94
CA ALA A 90 -5.64 -11.24 5.16
C ALA A 90 -4.14 -11.19 5.45
N LEU A 91 -3.57 -9.99 5.60
CA LEU A 91 -2.16 -9.82 5.93
C LEU A 91 -1.85 -10.43 7.30
N THR A 92 -2.61 -10.07 8.34
CA THR A 92 -2.42 -10.63 9.69
C THR A 92 -2.55 -12.15 9.70
N ASP A 93 -3.57 -12.71 9.04
CA ASP A 93 -3.73 -14.17 8.95
C ASP A 93 -2.55 -14.83 8.21
N ALA A 94 -2.06 -14.22 7.13
CA ALA A 94 -0.93 -14.76 6.37
C ALA A 94 0.39 -14.68 7.15
N GLU A 95 0.61 -13.62 7.92
CA GLU A 95 1.77 -13.47 8.80
C GLU A 95 1.76 -14.50 9.93
N GLU A 96 0.61 -14.74 10.56
CA GLU A 96 0.46 -15.81 11.55
C GLU A 96 0.72 -17.19 10.94
N ALA A 97 0.23 -17.44 9.71
CA ALA A 97 0.53 -18.68 9.01
C ALA A 97 2.03 -18.87 8.75
N ILE A 98 2.75 -17.81 8.38
CA ILE A 98 4.21 -17.83 8.19
C ILE A 98 4.91 -18.08 9.54
N ARG A 99 4.45 -17.45 10.62
CA ARG A 99 5.02 -17.61 11.96
C ARG A 99 4.92 -19.06 12.45
N LEU A 100 3.77 -19.69 12.24
CA LEU A 100 3.52 -21.08 12.63
C LEU A 100 4.27 -22.08 11.74
N CYS A 101 4.26 -21.86 10.43
CA CYS A 101 4.93 -22.75 9.48
C CYS A 101 5.65 -21.94 8.40
N PRO A 102 6.95 -21.65 8.61
CA PRO A 102 7.77 -20.93 7.64
C PRO A 102 8.00 -21.68 6.31
N SER A 103 7.57 -22.94 6.18
CA SER A 103 7.57 -23.69 4.91
C SER A 103 6.26 -23.55 4.12
N ASN A 104 5.29 -22.76 4.61
CA ASN A 104 4.04 -22.53 3.90
C ASN A 104 4.19 -21.46 2.81
N LEU A 105 4.59 -21.90 1.61
CA LEU A 105 4.72 -21.06 0.41
C LEU A 105 3.48 -20.21 0.12
N LYS A 106 2.27 -20.76 0.30
CA LYS A 106 1.02 -20.05 0.02
C LYS A 106 0.82 -18.87 0.97
N ALA A 107 1.31 -18.96 2.21
CA ALA A 107 1.22 -17.88 3.18
C ALA A 107 2.08 -16.67 2.76
N TYR A 108 3.30 -16.88 2.27
CA TYR A 108 4.15 -15.81 1.73
C TYR A 108 3.49 -15.08 0.56
N TYR A 109 2.96 -15.82 -0.42
CA TYR A 109 2.26 -15.22 -1.55
C TYR A 109 1.05 -14.39 -1.09
N ARG A 110 0.25 -14.91 -0.13
CA ARG A 110 -0.93 -14.23 0.38
C ARG A 110 -0.57 -12.97 1.19
N ALA A 111 0.48 -13.02 2.00
CA ALA A 111 1.00 -11.86 2.73
C ALA A 111 1.48 -10.76 1.77
N ALA A 112 2.32 -11.12 0.80
CA ALA A 112 2.80 -10.20 -0.22
C ALA A 112 1.64 -9.57 -1.02
N LYS A 113 0.66 -10.37 -1.43
CA LYS A 113 -0.52 -9.89 -2.18
C LYS A 113 -1.41 -8.97 -1.34
N ALA A 114 -1.58 -9.27 -0.05
CA ALA A 114 -2.33 -8.43 0.87
C ALA A 114 -1.65 -7.09 1.11
N ALA A 115 -0.33 -7.09 1.37
CA ALA A 115 0.48 -5.90 1.53
C ALA A 115 0.48 -5.03 0.26
N PHE A 116 0.64 -5.66 -0.92
CA PHE A 116 0.57 -4.97 -2.21
C PHE A 116 -0.80 -4.30 -2.42
N SER A 117 -1.89 -4.98 -2.06
CA SER A 117 -3.25 -4.43 -2.17
C SER A 117 -3.50 -3.26 -1.20
N LEU A 118 -2.75 -3.18 -0.10
CA LEU A 118 -2.75 -2.05 0.84
C LEU A 118 -1.77 -0.93 0.42
N ASN A 119 -1.11 -1.05 -0.73
CA ASN A 119 -0.05 -0.15 -1.19
C ASN A 119 1.15 -0.07 -0.22
N LEU A 120 1.35 -1.11 0.60
CA LEU A 120 2.51 -1.30 1.49
C LEU A 120 3.63 -1.99 0.71
N LEU A 121 4.26 -1.23 -0.20
CA LEU A 121 5.16 -1.79 -1.22
C LEU A 121 6.46 -2.37 -0.64
N VAL A 122 6.96 -1.80 0.45
CA VAL A 122 8.20 -2.27 1.10
C VAL A 122 7.96 -3.62 1.77
N GLU A 123 6.86 -3.73 2.51
CA GLU A 123 6.43 -4.95 3.19
C GLU A 123 6.09 -6.04 2.17
N ALA A 124 5.38 -5.69 1.08
CA ALA A 124 5.09 -6.63 -0.01
C ALA A 124 6.37 -7.21 -0.62
N ALA A 125 7.38 -6.37 -0.90
CA ALA A 125 8.67 -6.80 -1.41
C ALA A 125 9.39 -7.73 -0.42
N SER A 126 9.36 -7.39 0.88
CA SER A 126 9.96 -8.21 1.94
C SER A 126 9.33 -9.60 2.03
N HIS A 127 8.01 -9.71 1.95
CA HIS A 127 7.35 -11.02 1.93
C HIS A 127 7.68 -11.83 0.66
N CYS A 128 7.78 -11.17 -0.50
CA CYS A 128 8.22 -11.80 -1.73
C CYS A 128 9.65 -12.36 -1.60
N GLU A 129 10.57 -11.55 -1.08
CA GLU A 129 11.98 -11.92 -0.88
C GLU A 129 12.13 -13.10 0.07
N ARG A 130 11.56 -13.01 1.27
CA ARG A 130 11.58 -14.11 2.27
C ARG A 130 10.95 -15.39 1.75
N GLY A 131 9.93 -15.27 0.90
CA GLY A 131 9.32 -16.42 0.22
C GLY A 131 10.26 -17.04 -0.81
N LEU A 132 10.93 -16.22 -1.62
CA LEU A 132 11.85 -16.66 -2.67
C LEU A 132 13.19 -17.20 -2.11
N GLU A 133 13.66 -16.72 -0.97
CA GLU A 133 14.80 -17.31 -0.25
C GLU A 133 14.58 -18.79 0.06
N ARG A 134 13.33 -19.16 0.38
CA ARG A 134 12.93 -20.54 0.70
C ARG A 134 12.47 -21.32 -0.51
N PHE A 135 11.83 -20.64 -1.47
CA PHE A 135 11.26 -21.24 -2.67
C PHE A 135 11.74 -20.50 -3.94
N PRO A 136 13.03 -20.64 -4.31
CA PRO A 136 13.64 -19.82 -5.38
C PRO A 136 12.93 -19.95 -6.74
N SER A 137 12.43 -21.15 -7.04
CA SER A 137 11.80 -21.48 -8.32
C SER A 137 10.30 -21.15 -8.38
N ASN A 138 9.75 -20.40 -7.41
CA ASN A 138 8.32 -20.07 -7.44
C ASN A 138 8.00 -18.92 -8.43
N GLU A 139 7.34 -19.25 -9.53
CA GLU A 139 6.98 -18.27 -10.56
C GLU A 139 6.00 -17.19 -10.07
N GLU A 140 5.01 -17.56 -9.26
CA GLU A 140 3.95 -16.63 -8.83
C GLU A 140 4.49 -15.54 -7.90
N LEU A 141 5.40 -15.89 -6.99
CA LEU A 141 6.12 -14.93 -6.14
C LEU A 141 7.05 -14.04 -6.97
N ASN A 142 7.75 -14.58 -7.96
CA ASN A 142 8.61 -13.80 -8.85
C ASN A 142 7.80 -12.79 -9.68
N LYS A 143 6.66 -13.21 -10.24
CA LYS A 143 5.72 -12.31 -10.95
C LYS A 143 5.22 -11.21 -10.03
N LEU A 144 4.83 -11.56 -8.79
CA LEU A 144 4.36 -10.58 -7.82
C LEU A 144 5.47 -9.59 -7.41
N ARG A 145 6.70 -10.07 -7.19
CA ARG A 145 7.87 -9.22 -6.90
C ARG A 145 8.09 -8.19 -8.01
N ALA A 146 8.06 -8.62 -9.28
CA ALA A 146 8.21 -7.73 -10.43
C ALA A 146 7.10 -6.65 -10.49
N GLN A 147 5.85 -7.00 -10.14
CA GLN A 147 4.76 -6.03 -10.04
C GLN A 147 4.99 -5.01 -8.92
N VAL A 148 5.42 -5.48 -7.75
CA VAL A 148 5.76 -4.62 -6.60
C VAL A 148 6.88 -3.64 -6.97
N ASP A 149 7.96 -4.12 -7.59
CA ASP A 149 9.12 -3.30 -7.97
C ASP A 149 8.74 -2.24 -9.02
N THR A 150 7.89 -2.60 -9.98
CA THR A 150 7.39 -1.66 -10.99
C THR A 150 6.58 -0.53 -10.34
N GLN A 151 5.68 -0.89 -9.42
CA GLN A 151 4.87 0.09 -8.71
C GLN A 151 5.71 0.99 -7.79
N LYS A 152 6.72 0.42 -7.13
CA LYS A 152 7.65 1.15 -6.26
C LYS A 152 8.46 2.17 -7.05
N LYS A 153 9.06 1.79 -8.18
CA LYS A 153 9.76 2.72 -9.09
C LYS A 153 8.85 3.85 -9.57
N LYS A 154 7.60 3.55 -9.92
CA LYS A 154 6.61 4.55 -10.33
C LYS A 154 6.30 5.53 -9.21
N GLN A 155 6.17 5.06 -7.97
CA GLN A 155 5.93 5.90 -6.80
C GLN A 155 7.15 6.79 -6.50
N GLU A 156 8.36 6.23 -6.53
CA GLU A 156 9.61 6.97 -6.33
C GLU A 156 9.79 8.08 -7.38
N TYR A 157 9.56 7.78 -8.66
CA TYR A 157 9.60 8.78 -9.73
C TYR A 157 8.60 9.93 -9.51
N ARG A 158 7.37 9.61 -9.11
CA ARG A 158 6.34 10.62 -8.79
C ARG A 158 6.75 11.47 -7.60
N ASN A 159 7.22 10.84 -6.53
CA ASN A 159 7.65 11.53 -5.32
C ASN A 159 8.84 12.46 -5.60
N ALA A 160 9.82 12.01 -6.40
CA ALA A 160 10.95 12.85 -6.81
C ALA A 160 10.51 14.07 -7.62
N LYS A 161 9.58 13.91 -8.57
CA LYS A 161 9.02 15.03 -9.34
C LYS A 161 8.30 16.05 -8.46
N VAL A 162 7.48 15.57 -7.51
CA VAL A 162 6.77 16.42 -6.55
C VAL A 162 7.77 17.15 -5.64
N SER A 163 8.78 16.45 -5.12
CA SER A 163 9.82 17.04 -4.28
C SER A 163 10.59 18.13 -5.02
N LYS A 164 10.96 17.90 -6.29
CA LYS A 164 11.64 18.91 -7.12
C LYS A 164 10.76 20.14 -7.35
N ALA A 165 9.48 19.94 -7.67
CA ALA A 165 8.54 21.03 -7.88
C ALA A 165 8.29 21.84 -6.59
N LEU A 166 8.23 21.17 -5.44
CA LEU A 166 8.06 21.81 -4.14
C LEU A 166 9.29 22.64 -3.75
N ALA A 167 10.50 22.11 -3.96
CA ALA A 167 11.74 22.83 -3.74
C ALA A 167 11.79 24.11 -4.59
N ALA A 168 11.58 23.99 -5.90
CA ALA A 168 11.56 25.15 -6.80
C ALA A 168 10.49 26.19 -6.42
N ALA A 169 9.30 25.75 -6.02
CA ALA A 169 8.25 26.67 -5.55
C ALA A 169 8.63 27.38 -4.24
N LYS A 170 9.30 26.69 -3.33
CA LYS A 170 9.78 27.27 -2.06
C LYS A 170 10.91 28.27 -2.29
N ASP A 171 11.83 27.97 -3.20
CA ASP A 171 12.93 28.86 -3.56
C ASP A 171 12.40 30.14 -4.23
N LEU A 172 11.45 29.99 -5.16
CA LEU A 172 10.75 31.09 -5.80
C LEU A 172 10.00 31.96 -4.78
N ALA A 173 9.21 31.35 -3.89
CA ALA A 173 8.49 32.09 -2.85
C ALA A 173 9.45 32.89 -1.95
N SER A 174 10.56 32.27 -1.54
CA SER A 174 11.60 32.93 -0.74
C SER A 174 12.24 34.10 -1.49
N ALA A 175 12.46 33.96 -2.80
CA ALA A 175 13.01 35.01 -3.66
C ALA A 175 12.06 36.21 -3.81
N VAL A 176 10.76 35.96 -3.95
CA VAL A 176 9.70 36.98 -4.01
C VAL A 176 9.57 37.72 -2.68
N GLU A 177 9.58 37.01 -1.55
CA GLU A 177 9.51 37.60 -0.21
C GLU A 177 10.74 38.49 0.08
N LYS A 178 11.95 38.02 -0.24
CA LYS A 178 13.19 38.81 -0.07
C LYS A 178 13.19 40.13 -0.84
N ARG A 179 12.52 40.15 -2.00
CA ARG A 179 12.38 41.35 -2.83
C ARG A 179 11.20 42.24 -2.40
N GLY A 180 10.46 41.87 -1.36
CA GLY A 180 9.31 42.62 -0.87
C GLY A 180 8.13 42.66 -1.83
N LEU A 181 8.06 41.71 -2.77
CA LEU A 181 7.03 41.68 -3.81
C LEU A 181 5.73 41.08 -3.28
N LYS A 182 4.61 41.73 -3.60
CA LYS A 182 3.27 41.27 -3.22
C LYS A 182 2.60 40.59 -4.41
N LEU A 183 2.35 39.29 -4.29
CA LEU A 183 1.60 38.55 -5.30
C LEU A 183 0.09 38.78 -5.10
N GLY A 184 -0.55 39.34 -6.13
CA GLY A 184 -1.99 39.56 -6.18
C GLY A 184 -2.75 38.44 -6.90
N LYS A 185 -4.06 38.61 -7.06
CA LYS A 185 -4.88 37.72 -7.89
C LYS A 185 -4.49 37.88 -9.37
N ALA A 186 -4.47 36.79 -10.12
CA ALA A 186 -4.20 36.82 -11.56
C ALA A 186 -5.39 37.42 -12.32
N MET A 187 -5.35 38.74 -12.57
CA MET A 187 -6.47 39.47 -13.18
C MET A 187 -6.65 39.23 -14.69
N TYR A 188 -5.60 38.80 -15.39
CA TYR A 188 -5.58 38.65 -16.85
C TYR A 188 -5.32 37.20 -17.32
N GLN A 189 -5.69 36.21 -16.50
CA GLN A 189 -5.42 34.80 -16.78
C GLN A 189 -6.07 34.32 -18.09
N GLU A 190 -7.18 34.93 -18.53
CA GLU A 190 -7.83 34.59 -19.81
C GLU A 190 -6.98 34.98 -21.02
N LEU A 191 -6.15 36.03 -20.90
CA LEU A 191 -5.30 36.53 -21.98
C LEU A 191 -3.93 35.84 -22.01
N THR A 192 -3.33 35.57 -20.85
CA THR A 192 -1.95 35.08 -20.75
C THR A 192 -1.84 33.61 -20.32
N GLY A 193 -2.96 32.99 -19.95
CA GLY A 193 -2.97 31.70 -19.26
C GLY A 193 -2.40 31.79 -17.84
N LEU A 194 -2.14 30.63 -17.23
CA LEU A 194 -1.48 30.57 -15.91
C LEU A 194 0.04 30.46 -16.10
N ARG A 195 0.69 31.61 -16.31
CA ARG A 195 2.15 31.72 -16.30
C ARG A 195 2.61 32.24 -14.95
N LYS A 196 3.68 31.64 -14.41
CA LYS A 196 4.26 31.98 -13.11
C LYS A 196 5.70 32.45 -13.31
N PRO A 197 6.20 33.36 -12.46
CA PRO A 197 7.60 33.73 -12.50
C PRO A 197 8.49 32.50 -12.27
N ILE A 198 9.66 32.52 -12.90
CA ILE A 198 10.69 31.50 -12.72
C ILE A 198 11.91 32.12 -12.06
N LEU A 199 12.61 31.31 -11.27
CA LEU A 199 13.89 31.68 -10.68
C LEU A 199 14.96 30.91 -11.43
N ASP A 200 15.93 31.62 -11.99
CA ASP A 200 17.05 31.00 -12.70
C ASP A 200 18.14 30.48 -11.74
N GLU A 201 19.18 29.85 -12.29
CA GLU A 201 20.29 29.29 -11.52
C GLU A 201 21.14 30.36 -10.82
N SER A 202 21.10 31.61 -11.30
CA SER A 202 21.78 32.75 -10.70
C SER A 202 20.94 33.42 -9.59
N GLY A 203 19.72 32.93 -9.35
CA GLY A 203 18.79 33.49 -8.39
C GLY A 203 18.10 34.77 -8.86
N ILE A 204 18.09 35.03 -10.16
CA ILE A 204 17.42 36.15 -10.81
C ILE A 204 16.01 35.70 -11.21
N LEU A 205 15.02 36.58 -10.97
CA LEU A 205 13.64 36.32 -11.34
C LEU A 205 13.36 36.72 -12.77
N HIS A 206 12.67 35.84 -13.48
CA HIS A 206 12.10 36.15 -14.78
C HIS A 206 10.58 36.14 -14.69
N TRP A 207 9.98 37.20 -15.21
CA TRP A 207 8.58 37.53 -15.04
C TRP A 207 7.83 37.41 -16.36
N PRO A 208 6.65 36.75 -16.37
CA PRO A 208 5.70 36.96 -17.44
C PRO A 208 5.08 38.36 -17.30
N VAL A 209 5.25 39.22 -18.30
CA VAL A 209 4.80 40.62 -18.27
C VAL A 209 3.79 40.86 -19.40
N LEU A 210 2.61 41.37 -19.04
CA LEU A 210 1.58 41.81 -19.98
C LEU A 210 1.62 43.34 -20.06
N LEU A 211 1.86 43.86 -21.26
CA LEU A 211 1.78 45.28 -21.57
C LEU A 211 0.41 45.59 -22.17
N LEU A 212 -0.26 46.61 -21.65
CA LEU A 212 -1.59 47.02 -22.09
C LEU A 212 -1.52 48.44 -22.66
N TYR A 213 -1.96 48.59 -23.91
CA TYR A 213 -1.99 49.88 -24.60
C TYR A 213 -3.44 50.37 -24.68
N ALA A 214 -3.88 51.09 -23.65
CA ALA A 214 -5.28 51.50 -23.50
C ALA A 214 -5.80 52.36 -24.67
N GLU A 215 -4.93 53.18 -25.27
CA GLU A 215 -5.30 54.10 -26.36
C GLU A 215 -5.68 53.36 -27.65
N VAL A 216 -5.04 52.21 -27.91
CA VAL A 216 -5.24 51.41 -29.13
C VAL A 216 -5.95 50.09 -28.86
N MET A 217 -6.36 49.85 -27.62
CA MET A 217 -7.02 48.62 -27.16
C MET A 217 -6.25 47.34 -27.53
N SER A 218 -4.92 47.41 -27.53
CA SER A 218 -4.04 46.26 -27.83
C SER A 218 -3.22 45.87 -26.61
N SER A 219 -2.59 44.70 -26.68
CA SER A 219 -1.71 44.19 -25.63
C SER A 219 -0.60 43.33 -26.21
N ASP A 220 0.58 43.39 -25.59
CA ASP A 220 1.71 42.50 -25.86
C ASP A 220 2.04 41.68 -24.62
N PHE A 221 2.49 40.44 -24.83
CA PHE A 221 2.87 39.55 -23.75
C PHE A 221 4.33 39.10 -23.90
N ILE A 222 5.14 39.44 -22.91
CA ILE A 222 6.52 39.00 -22.78
C ILE A 222 6.54 37.80 -21.86
N GLU A 223 6.92 36.63 -22.37
CA GLU A 223 6.94 35.41 -21.57
C GLU A 223 8.06 35.41 -20.52
N ASP A 224 9.20 36.04 -20.83
CA ASP A 224 10.45 35.97 -20.08
C ASP A 224 11.09 37.37 -19.93
N PHE A 225 10.63 38.13 -18.94
CA PHE A 225 11.17 39.45 -18.59
C PHE A 225 12.15 39.31 -17.42
N CYS A 226 13.45 39.46 -17.68
CA CYS A 226 14.47 39.37 -16.66
C CYS A 226 14.42 40.60 -15.74
N GLU A 227 14.40 40.41 -14.42
CA GLU A 227 14.27 41.54 -13.48
C GLU A 227 15.47 42.50 -13.48
N THR A 228 16.62 42.09 -14.02
CA THR A 228 17.81 42.94 -14.15
C THR A 228 17.82 43.74 -15.44
N ASP A 229 16.96 43.42 -16.41
CA ASP A 229 16.93 44.08 -17.70
C ASP A 229 16.21 45.42 -17.61
N MET A 230 16.68 46.38 -18.41
CA MET A 230 16.00 47.66 -18.55
C MET A 230 14.76 47.50 -19.42
N PHE A 231 13.65 48.10 -19.00
CA PHE A 231 12.38 48.06 -19.73
C PHE A 231 12.49 48.46 -21.20
N SER A 232 13.35 49.45 -21.52
CA SER A 232 13.59 49.91 -22.90
C SER A 232 14.07 48.80 -23.83
N LEU A 233 14.92 47.89 -23.34
CA LEU A 233 15.47 46.79 -24.15
C LEU A 233 14.36 45.86 -24.65
N HIS A 234 13.33 45.65 -23.84
CA HIS A 234 12.19 44.82 -24.23
C HIS A 234 11.25 45.54 -25.22
N LEU A 235 11.11 46.87 -25.12
CA LEU A 235 10.30 47.64 -26.07
C LEU A 235 10.91 47.68 -27.47
N ASP A 236 12.24 47.74 -27.56
CA ASP A 236 12.95 47.73 -28.85
C ASP A 236 12.70 46.43 -29.63
N VAL A 237 12.54 45.31 -28.92
CA VAL A 237 12.24 43.99 -29.53
C VAL A 237 10.80 43.89 -30.02
N ILE A 238 9.85 44.55 -29.34
CA ILE A 238 8.42 44.54 -29.69
C ILE A 238 8.12 45.47 -30.89
N SER A 239 8.99 46.44 -31.14
CA SER A 239 8.83 47.44 -32.21
C SER A 239 9.27 46.97 -33.61
N LEU A 240 9.67 45.70 -33.75
CA LEU A 240 10.09 45.03 -35.00
C LEU A 240 8.97 44.15 -35.57
#